data_AF-D6U605-F1
#
_entry.id   AF-D6U605-F1
#
_cell.length_a   1.000
_cell.length_b   1.000
_cell.length_c   1.000
_cell.angle_alpha   90.00
_cell.angle_beta   90.00
_cell.angle_gamma   90.00
#
_symmetry.space_group_name_H-M   'P 1'
#
loop_
_entity.id
_entity.type
_entity.pdbx_description
1 polymer ?
#
loop_
_entity_poly.entity_id
_entity_poly.type
_entity_poly.pdbx_seq_one_letter_code
_entity_poly.pdbx_strand_id
1 'polypeptide(L)'
;MQRPLQLVGDETARRREVALQRLQETLAESRAYDPELNQVYGKLLAEVYYRLDAAMQAFFRRLANGETPGFPRVRPRHGFFILCYPAMYLTREGNTLILPTGGKGKHKRFPAIRAALTEEPPEGFREVAISRDGRGNYYASFGYRKPKEAKRDGGIVAFDLGIKTLATGVTEEGRFYRSKARVGTTDSLTNCARNAVSARRSHAGTFI
;
A
#
# COMPACT_ATOMS: atom_id res chain seq x y z
N MET A 1 33.60 -7.84 -5.75
CA MET A 1 32.91 -7.68 -7.04
C MET A 1 31.44 -7.37 -6.79
N GLN A 2 31.01 -6.11 -6.95
CA GLN A 2 29.60 -5.73 -6.86
C GLN A 2 28.94 -5.98 -8.22
N ARG A 3 27.87 -6.79 -8.28
CA ARG A 3 27.05 -6.88 -9.50
C ARG A 3 26.43 -5.50 -9.78
N PRO A 4 26.38 -5.03 -11.04
CA PRO A 4 25.80 -3.74 -11.37
C PRO A 4 24.31 -3.73 -11.00
N LEU A 5 23.88 -2.70 -10.25
CA LEU A 5 22.52 -2.54 -9.72
C LEU A 5 21.41 -2.61 -10.79
N GLN A 6 21.73 -2.33 -12.05
CA GLN A 6 20.78 -2.38 -13.16
C GLN A 6 20.35 -3.81 -13.52
N LEU A 7 21.27 -4.79 -13.48
CA LEU A 7 20.95 -6.20 -13.77
C LEU A 7 20.07 -6.83 -12.68
N VAL A 8 20.27 -6.44 -11.42
CA VAL A 8 19.45 -6.91 -10.29
C VAL A 8 18.03 -6.35 -10.35
N GLY A 9 17.87 -5.12 -10.84
CA GLY A 9 16.56 -4.48 -11.03
C GLY A 9 15.71 -5.19 -12.09
N ASP A 10 16.34 -5.62 -13.18
CA ASP A 10 15.69 -6.29 -14.30
C ASP A 10 15.24 -7.73 -13.93
N GLU A 11 16.11 -8.51 -13.28
CA GLU A 11 15.73 -9.84 -12.79
C GLU A 11 14.59 -9.80 -11.76
N THR A 12 14.59 -8.80 -10.87
CA THR A 12 13.53 -8.62 -9.88
C THR A 12 12.21 -8.24 -10.55
N ALA A 13 12.25 -7.40 -11.59
CA ALA A 13 11.07 -7.02 -12.37
C ALA A 13 10.48 -8.24 -13.09
N ARG A 14 11.33 -9.02 -13.77
CA ARG A 14 10.93 -10.25 -14.47
C ARG A 14 10.33 -11.30 -13.53
N ARG A 15 10.92 -11.50 -12.34
CA ARG A 15 10.35 -12.40 -11.32
C ARG A 15 8.97 -11.96 -10.85
N ARG A 16 8.78 -10.65 -10.67
CA ARG A 16 7.46 -10.09 -10.31
C ARG A 16 6.44 -10.31 -11.42
N GLU A 17 6.83 -10.11 -12.67
CA GLU A 17 5.94 -10.34 -13.82
C GLU A 17 5.45 -11.80 -13.90
N VAL A 18 6.36 -12.76 -13.77
CA VAL A 18 6.00 -14.19 -13.72
C VAL A 18 5.07 -14.49 -12.53
N ALA A 19 5.34 -13.91 -11.35
CA ALA A 19 4.46 -14.07 -10.19
C ALA A 19 3.06 -13.49 -10.44
N LEU A 20 2.96 -12.30 -11.06
CA LEU A 20 1.69 -11.69 -11.42
C LEU A 20 0.89 -12.56 -12.40
N GLN A 21 1.55 -13.14 -13.40
CA GLN A 21 0.90 -14.04 -14.35
C GLN A 21 0.30 -15.26 -13.66
N ARG A 22 1.06 -15.93 -12.79
CA ARG A 22 0.57 -17.07 -12.01
C ARG A 22 -0.65 -16.72 -11.16
N LEU A 23 -0.66 -15.55 -10.53
CA LEU A 23 -1.80 -15.11 -9.72
C LEU A 23 -3.05 -14.83 -10.56
N GLN A 24 -2.88 -14.37 -11.80
CA GLN A 24 -3.98 -14.22 -12.73
C GLN A 24 -4.56 -15.57 -13.16
N GLU A 25 -3.71 -16.56 -13.39
CA GLU A 25 -4.11 -17.94 -13.70
C GLU A 25 -4.88 -18.57 -12.54
N THR A 26 -4.35 -18.50 -11.31
CA THR A 26 -5.03 -19.01 -10.10
C THR A 26 -6.37 -18.30 -9.86
N LEU A 27 -6.44 -16.99 -10.12
CA LEU A 27 -7.69 -16.25 -10.04
C LEU A 27 -8.70 -16.71 -11.10
N ALA A 28 -8.25 -17.05 -12.31
CA ALA A 28 -9.10 -17.58 -13.37
C ALA A 28 -9.67 -18.96 -13.00
N GLU A 29 -8.83 -19.85 -12.46
CA GLU A 29 -9.26 -21.16 -11.93
C GLU A 29 -10.30 -21.00 -10.81
N SER A 30 -10.04 -20.10 -9.87
CA SER A 30 -10.95 -19.85 -8.75
C SER A 30 -12.31 -19.31 -9.20
N ARG A 31 -12.35 -18.52 -10.28
CA ARG A 31 -13.61 -18.04 -10.89
C ARG A 31 -14.38 -19.14 -11.60
N ALA A 32 -13.71 -20.18 -12.10
CA ALA A 32 -14.37 -21.34 -12.67
C ALA A 32 -15.02 -22.19 -11.56
N TYR A 33 -14.35 -22.30 -10.41
CA TYR A 33 -14.86 -23.03 -9.25
C TYR A 33 -15.97 -22.27 -8.50
N ASP A 34 -15.80 -20.96 -8.31
CA ASP A 34 -16.77 -20.08 -7.65
C ASP A 34 -17.17 -18.93 -8.58
N PRO A 35 -18.27 -19.11 -9.34
CA PRO A 35 -18.78 -18.07 -10.23
C PRO A 35 -19.22 -16.80 -9.53
N GLU A 36 -19.49 -16.81 -8.21
CA GLU A 36 -19.89 -15.59 -7.47
C GLU A 36 -18.78 -14.54 -7.48
N LEU A 37 -17.51 -14.96 -7.61
CA LEU A 37 -16.37 -14.06 -7.75
C LEU A 37 -16.49 -13.13 -8.96
N ASN A 38 -17.25 -13.50 -9.98
CA ASN A 38 -17.51 -12.64 -11.15
C ASN A 38 -18.44 -11.46 -10.83
N GLN A 39 -19.12 -11.48 -9.69
CA GLN A 39 -19.96 -10.37 -9.22
C GLN A 39 -19.15 -9.25 -8.57
N VAL A 40 -17.88 -9.49 -8.22
CA VAL A 40 -16.99 -8.50 -7.59
C VAL A 40 -16.10 -7.83 -8.64
N TYR A 41 -15.77 -6.56 -8.42
CA TYR A 41 -14.87 -5.85 -9.30
C TYR A 41 -13.49 -6.52 -9.34
N GLY A 42 -13.07 -6.93 -10.54
CA GLY A 42 -11.92 -7.81 -10.72
C GLY A 42 -10.59 -7.27 -10.19
N LYS A 43 -10.41 -5.94 -10.11
CA LYS A 43 -9.18 -5.36 -9.54
C LYS A 43 -9.13 -5.48 -8.01
N LEU A 44 -10.26 -5.33 -7.33
CA LEU A 44 -10.34 -5.58 -5.88
C LEU A 44 -10.10 -7.05 -5.57
N LEU A 45 -10.64 -7.94 -6.41
CA LEU A 45 -10.44 -9.36 -6.25
C LEU A 45 -8.97 -9.74 -6.45
N ALA A 46 -8.32 -9.25 -7.51
CA ALA A 46 -6.89 -9.49 -7.76
C ALA A 46 -6.00 -9.00 -6.59
N GLU A 47 -6.32 -7.86 -5.98
CA GLU A 47 -5.61 -7.34 -4.82
C GLU A 47 -5.62 -8.30 -3.63
N VAL A 48 -6.69 -9.09 -3.44
CA VAL A 48 -6.74 -10.12 -2.39
C VAL A 48 -5.69 -11.20 -2.63
N TYR A 49 -5.53 -11.63 -3.89
CA TYR A 49 -4.54 -12.64 -4.27
C TYR A 49 -3.11 -12.13 -4.10
N TYR A 50 -2.84 -10.86 -4.46
CA TYR A 50 -1.53 -10.24 -4.23
C TYR A 50 -1.17 -10.20 -2.75
N ARG A 51 -2.14 -9.89 -1.87
CA ARG A 51 -1.91 -9.88 -0.42
C ARG A 51 -1.68 -11.27 0.14
N LEU A 52 -2.42 -12.27 -0.33
CA LEU A 52 -2.25 -13.66 0.07
C LEU A 52 -0.87 -14.19 -0.34
N ASP A 53 -0.48 -13.97 -1.59
CA ASP A 53 0.83 -14.37 -2.11
C ASP A 53 1.98 -13.72 -1.31
N ALA A 54 1.91 -12.40 -1.06
CA ALA A 54 2.91 -11.71 -0.25
C ALA A 54 3.00 -12.28 1.18
N ALA A 55 1.86 -12.62 1.79
CA ALA A 55 1.82 -13.24 3.11
C ALA A 55 2.41 -14.66 3.11
N MET A 56 2.10 -15.46 2.08
CA MET A 56 2.65 -16.80 1.90
C MET A 56 4.16 -16.76 1.63
N GLN A 57 4.64 -15.85 0.79
CA GLN A 57 6.08 -15.64 0.56
C GLN A 57 6.81 -15.27 1.84
N ALA A 58 6.22 -14.39 2.67
CA ALA A 58 6.79 -14.06 3.97
C ALA A 58 6.82 -15.26 4.92
N PHE A 59 5.77 -16.10 4.91
CA PHE A 59 5.73 -17.34 5.67
C PHE A 59 6.85 -18.31 5.26
N PHE A 60 6.99 -18.61 3.97
CA PHE A 60 8.02 -19.52 3.48
C PHE A 60 9.43 -18.98 3.67
N ARG A 61 9.63 -17.66 3.55
CA ARG A 61 10.92 -17.02 3.84
C ARG A 61 11.35 -17.24 5.30
N ARG A 62 10.43 -17.05 6.26
CA ARG A 62 10.71 -17.28 7.68
C ARG A 62 11.04 -18.74 7.96
N LEU A 63 10.29 -19.66 7.34
CA LEU A 63 10.54 -21.09 7.44
C LEU A 63 11.94 -21.46 6.94
N ALA A 64 12.35 -20.93 5.79
CA ALA A 64 13.68 -21.17 5.22
C ALA A 64 14.82 -20.63 6.10
N ASN A 65 14.57 -19.55 6.85
CA ASN A 65 15.54 -18.94 7.75
C ASN A 65 15.58 -19.58 9.16
N GLY A 66 14.72 -20.57 9.45
CA GLY A 66 14.59 -21.14 10.80
C GLY A 66 13.97 -20.19 11.83
N GLU A 67 13.32 -19.11 11.39
CA GLU A 67 12.57 -18.20 12.25
C GLU A 67 11.22 -18.83 12.64
N THR A 68 10.56 -18.34 13.70
CA THR A 68 9.19 -18.77 14.03
C THR A 68 8.19 -18.22 13.01
N PRO A 69 7.64 -19.04 12.09
CA PRO A 69 6.71 -18.55 11.09
C PRO A 69 5.28 -18.56 11.63
N GLY A 70 4.45 -17.63 11.15
CA GLY A 70 3.01 -17.63 11.41
C GLY A 70 2.27 -17.74 10.09
N PHE A 71 1.37 -18.71 9.96
CA PHE A 71 0.57 -18.89 8.75
C PHE A 71 -0.30 -17.64 8.48
N PRO A 72 -0.50 -17.22 7.22
CA PRO A 72 -1.37 -16.11 6.88
C PRO A 72 -2.77 -16.29 7.47
N ARG A 73 -3.22 -15.29 8.25
CA ARG A 73 -4.54 -15.34 8.91
C ARG A 73 -5.59 -14.66 8.06
N VAL A 74 -6.77 -15.28 7.99
CA VAL A 74 -7.98 -14.64 7.47
C VAL A 74 -8.33 -13.47 8.37
N ARG A 75 -8.59 -12.30 7.79
CA ARG A 75 -9.03 -11.12 8.53
C ARG A 75 -10.55 -11.05 8.55
N PRO A 76 -11.18 -10.70 9.70
CA PRO A 76 -12.61 -10.48 9.75
C PRO A 76 -12.99 -9.28 8.88
N ARG A 77 -14.27 -9.17 8.50
CA ARG A 77 -14.80 -8.13 7.60
C ARG A 77 -14.32 -6.71 7.93
N HIS A 78 -14.32 -6.34 9.21
CA HIS A 78 -13.89 -5.01 9.67
C HIS A 78 -12.37 -4.82 9.70
N GLY A 79 -11.58 -5.91 9.67
CA GLY A 79 -10.11 -5.88 9.61
C GLY A 79 -9.51 -5.98 8.19
N PHE A 80 -10.35 -6.22 7.17
CA PHE A 80 -9.99 -6.34 5.76
C PHE A 80 -10.45 -5.14 4.91
N PHE A 81 -10.66 -3.97 5.50
CA PHE A 81 -11.26 -2.83 4.79
C PHE A 81 -10.19 -1.92 4.16
N ILE A 82 -9.37 -2.45 3.25
CA ILE A 82 -8.52 -1.61 2.38
C ILE A 82 -8.74 -2.05 0.93
N LEU A 83 -9.38 -1.18 0.15
CA LEU A 83 -9.70 -1.41 -1.26
C LEU A 83 -8.80 -0.53 -2.14
N CYS A 84 -7.99 -1.16 -2.99
CA CYS A 84 -7.04 -0.46 -3.86
C CYS A 84 -7.59 -0.36 -5.29
N TYR A 85 -7.58 0.85 -5.83
CA TYR A 85 -8.06 1.16 -7.18
C TYR A 85 -6.95 1.81 -8.00
N PRO A 86 -6.56 1.24 -9.15
CA PRO A 86 -5.69 1.95 -10.09
C PRO A 86 -6.45 3.14 -10.69
N ALA A 87 -5.78 4.30 -10.74
CA ALA A 87 -6.38 5.57 -11.15
C ALA A 87 -7.03 5.51 -12.54
N MET A 88 -6.42 4.76 -13.45
CA MET A 88 -6.89 4.63 -14.84
C MET A 88 -8.27 3.97 -14.99
N TYR A 89 -8.81 3.36 -13.92
CA TYR A 89 -10.13 2.74 -13.92
C TYR A 89 -11.16 3.50 -13.05
N LEU A 90 -10.79 4.68 -12.56
CA LEU A 90 -11.68 5.54 -11.77
C LEU A 90 -12.21 6.68 -12.62
N THR A 91 -13.45 7.08 -12.34
CA THR A 91 -14.03 8.32 -12.87
C THR A 91 -14.09 9.35 -11.76
N ARG A 92 -13.75 10.60 -12.09
CA ARG A 92 -13.81 11.75 -11.18
C ARG A 92 -14.89 12.72 -11.66
N GLU A 93 -15.72 13.17 -10.73
CA GLU A 93 -16.74 14.22 -10.94
C GLU A 93 -16.56 15.26 -9.83
N GLY A 94 -15.81 16.34 -10.08
CA GLY A 94 -15.49 17.34 -9.06
C GLY A 94 -14.71 16.74 -7.89
N ASN A 95 -15.29 16.79 -6.68
CA ASN A 95 -14.76 16.17 -5.46
C ASN A 95 -15.23 14.72 -5.25
N THR A 96 -15.99 14.14 -6.19
CA THR A 96 -16.55 12.79 -6.06
C THR A 96 -15.75 11.79 -6.90
N LEU A 97 -15.38 10.66 -6.29
CA LEU A 97 -14.81 9.50 -6.99
C LEU A 97 -15.88 8.44 -7.22
N ILE A 98 -15.97 7.92 -8.44
CA ILE A 98 -16.83 6.80 -8.80
C ILE A 98 -16.03 5.50 -8.67
N LEU A 99 -16.34 4.72 -7.64
CA LEU A 99 -15.63 3.51 -7.27
C LEU A 99 -16.35 2.26 -7.79
N PRO A 100 -15.79 1.52 -8.76
CA PRO A 100 -16.40 0.29 -9.25
C PRO A 100 -16.27 -0.84 -8.22
N THR A 101 -17.39 -1.39 -7.75
CA THR A 101 -17.39 -2.46 -6.73
C THR A 101 -17.79 -3.83 -7.28
N GLY A 102 -18.67 -3.86 -8.27
CA GLY A 102 -19.15 -5.10 -8.86
C GLY A 102 -18.48 -5.50 -10.17
N GLY A 103 -18.88 -6.68 -10.64
CA GLY A 103 -18.47 -7.31 -11.88
C GLY A 103 -18.90 -6.56 -13.14
N LYS A 104 -18.82 -7.26 -14.28
CA LYS A 104 -19.16 -6.72 -15.60
C LYS A 104 -20.55 -7.18 -16.05
N GLY A 105 -21.15 -6.44 -16.99
CA GLY A 105 -22.37 -6.83 -17.69
C GLY A 105 -23.67 -6.32 -17.06
N LYS A 106 -24.79 -6.68 -17.70
CA LYS A 106 -26.15 -6.21 -17.36
C LYS A 106 -26.65 -6.75 -16.01
N HIS A 107 -26.12 -7.89 -15.56
CA HIS A 107 -26.51 -8.55 -14.30
C HIS A 107 -25.54 -8.26 -13.15
N LYS A 108 -24.90 -7.09 -13.14
CA LYS A 108 -23.97 -6.68 -12.09
C LYS A 108 -24.69 -6.51 -10.75
N ARG A 109 -24.30 -7.29 -9.73
CA ARG A 109 -24.91 -7.25 -8.39
C ARG A 109 -24.58 -5.99 -7.58
N PHE A 110 -23.35 -5.49 -7.65
CA PHE A 110 -22.90 -4.37 -6.81
C PHE A 110 -22.78 -3.06 -7.61
N PRO A 111 -23.55 -2.02 -7.28
CA PRO A 111 -23.47 -0.73 -7.97
C PRO A 111 -22.16 -0.01 -7.64
N ALA A 112 -21.70 0.86 -8.54
CA ALA A 112 -20.56 1.72 -8.23
C ALA A 112 -20.90 2.63 -7.04
N ILE A 113 -19.92 2.85 -6.16
CA ILE A 113 -20.06 3.74 -5.00
C ILE A 113 -19.63 5.14 -5.41
N ARG A 114 -20.39 6.16 -5.00
CA ARG A 114 -20.03 7.57 -5.17
C ARG A 114 -19.37 8.05 -3.87
N ALA A 115 -18.06 8.18 -3.87
CA ALA A 115 -17.30 8.63 -2.70
C ALA A 115 -17.10 10.14 -2.76
N ALA A 116 -17.88 10.89 -1.98
CA ALA A 116 -17.71 12.34 -1.85
C ALA A 116 -16.54 12.65 -0.90
N LEU A 117 -15.51 13.30 -1.44
CA LEU A 117 -14.32 13.66 -0.68
C LEU A 117 -14.52 15.04 -0.02
N THR A 118 -13.89 15.25 1.14
CA THR A 118 -13.90 16.57 1.81
C THR A 118 -13.13 17.63 1.02
N GLU A 119 -12.22 17.20 0.15
CA GLU A 119 -11.36 18.05 -0.66
C GLU A 119 -11.32 17.54 -2.09
N GLU A 120 -10.92 18.40 -3.03
CA GLU A 120 -10.70 17.94 -4.39
C GLU A 120 -9.60 16.88 -4.46
N PRO A 121 -9.82 15.75 -5.16
CA PRO A 121 -8.80 14.74 -5.29
C PRO A 121 -7.62 15.34 -6.06
N PRO A 122 -6.40 15.16 -5.56
CA PRO A 122 -5.21 15.71 -6.18
C PRO A 122 -4.98 15.10 -7.56
N GLU A 123 -4.37 15.82 -8.49
CA GLU A 123 -4.13 15.32 -9.84
C GLU A 123 -2.94 14.35 -9.89
N GLY A 124 -2.83 13.57 -10.99
CA GLY A 124 -1.64 12.77 -11.30
C GLY A 124 -1.38 11.56 -10.40
N PHE A 125 -2.33 11.14 -9.57
CA PHE A 125 -2.20 9.92 -8.76
C PHE A 125 -2.25 8.66 -9.65
N ARG A 126 -1.56 7.61 -9.21
CA ARG A 126 -1.53 6.30 -9.90
C ARG A 126 -2.55 5.32 -9.33
N GLU A 127 -2.86 5.45 -8.05
CA GLU A 127 -3.77 4.59 -7.33
C GLU A 127 -4.46 5.34 -6.18
N VAL A 128 -5.62 4.84 -5.77
CA VAL A 128 -6.32 5.28 -4.56
C VAL A 128 -6.58 4.07 -3.69
N ALA A 129 -6.17 4.14 -2.43
CA ALA A 129 -6.55 3.18 -1.41
C ALA A 129 -7.68 3.76 -0.56
N ILE A 130 -8.84 3.11 -0.57
CA ILE A 130 -9.96 3.41 0.30
C ILE A 130 -9.82 2.55 1.56
N SER A 131 -9.76 3.21 2.71
CA SER A 131 -9.61 2.57 4.01
C SER A 131 -10.71 3.00 4.98
N ARG A 132 -10.92 2.22 6.04
CA ARG A 132 -11.89 2.51 7.09
C ARG A 132 -11.23 2.33 8.46
N ASP A 133 -11.46 3.26 9.36
CA ASP A 133 -10.97 3.18 10.75
C ASP A 133 -11.94 2.40 11.66
N GLY A 134 -11.56 2.22 12.93
CA GLY A 134 -12.39 1.55 13.93
C GLY A 134 -13.65 2.32 14.35
N ARG A 135 -13.71 3.64 14.09
CA ARG A 135 -14.89 4.48 14.34
C ARG A 135 -15.88 4.45 13.18
N GLY A 136 -15.47 3.88 12.05
CA GLY A 136 -16.27 3.78 10.84
C GLY A 136 -16.06 4.94 9.86
N ASN A 137 -15.09 5.81 10.10
CA ASN A 137 -14.70 6.86 9.14
C ASN A 137 -13.94 6.23 7.98
N TYR A 138 -14.09 6.83 6.80
CA TYR A 138 -13.45 6.36 5.60
C TYR A 138 -12.46 7.39 5.07
N TYR A 139 -11.38 6.90 4.46
CA TYR A 139 -10.28 7.73 3.96
C TYR A 139 -9.86 7.30 2.56
N ALA A 140 -9.61 8.28 1.70
CA ALA A 140 -8.99 8.10 0.41
C ALA A 140 -7.51 8.50 0.49
N SER A 141 -6.63 7.53 0.25
CA SER A 141 -5.18 7.74 0.20
C SER A 141 -4.70 7.66 -1.25
N PHE A 142 -4.08 8.73 -1.75
CA PHE A 142 -3.62 8.83 -3.14
C PHE A 142 -2.14 8.45 -3.25
N GLY A 143 -1.84 7.47 -4.10
CA GLY A 143 -0.49 6.97 -4.35
C GLY A 143 0.17 7.63 -5.56
N TYR A 144 1.42 8.04 -5.39
CA TYR A 144 2.23 8.71 -6.42
C TYR A 144 3.52 7.97 -6.70
N ARG A 145 3.95 7.98 -7.96
CA ARG A 145 5.31 7.58 -8.33
C ARG A 145 6.14 8.83 -8.59
N LYS A 146 7.06 9.15 -7.68
CA LYS A 146 8.08 10.16 -7.93
C LYS A 146 9.36 9.49 -8.44
N PRO A 147 10.04 10.07 -9.44
CA PRO A 147 11.38 9.63 -9.78
C PRO A 147 12.28 9.77 -8.56
N LYS A 148 13.21 8.82 -8.39
CA LYS A 148 14.19 8.90 -7.31
C LYS A 148 15.09 10.10 -7.61
N GLU A 149 15.12 11.07 -6.70
CA GLU A 149 16.10 12.16 -6.79
C GLU A 149 17.50 11.53 -6.87
N ALA A 150 18.35 12.09 -7.74
CA ALA A 150 19.75 11.69 -7.79
C ALA A 150 20.35 11.81 -6.39
N LYS A 151 21.27 10.89 -6.05
CA LYS A 151 22.07 11.07 -4.84
C LYS A 151 22.76 12.43 -4.99
N ARG A 152 22.51 13.32 -4.04
CA ARG A 152 23.28 14.56 -3.95
C ARG A 152 24.69 14.12 -3.52
N ASP A 153 25.72 14.65 -4.18
CA ASP A 153 27.13 14.46 -3.79
C ASP A 153 27.44 15.27 -2.52
N GLY A 154 26.64 15.04 -1.47
CA GLY A 154 26.85 15.56 -0.13
C GLY A 154 27.56 14.50 0.72
N GLY A 155 28.41 14.97 1.63
CA GLY A 155 29.17 14.11 2.54
C GLY A 155 28.32 13.15 3.36
N ILE A 156 28.98 12.20 4.03
CA ILE A 156 28.31 11.17 4.83
C ILE A 156 27.83 11.77 6.15
N VAL A 157 26.58 11.46 6.52
CA VAL A 157 26.01 11.77 7.83
C VAL A 157 25.55 10.48 8.48
N ALA A 158 26.07 10.16 9.66
CA ALA A 158 25.60 9.07 10.49
C ALA A 158 24.41 9.56 11.33
N PHE A 159 23.27 8.87 11.26
CA PHE A 159 22.09 9.18 12.06
C PHE A 159 21.88 8.15 13.17
N ASP A 160 21.70 8.61 14.40
CA ASP A 160 21.24 7.84 15.56
C ASP A 160 19.82 8.29 15.94
N LEU A 161 18.89 7.33 16.05
CA LEU A 161 17.52 7.59 16.45
C LEU A 161 17.37 7.37 17.95
N GLY A 162 17.27 8.44 18.73
CA GLY A 162 17.22 8.39 20.18
C GLY A 162 15.80 8.49 20.75
N ILE A 163 15.67 8.05 22.01
CA ILE A 163 14.41 8.19 22.78
C ILE A 163 14.20 9.65 23.21
N LYS A 164 15.26 10.33 23.67
CA LYS A 164 15.21 11.74 24.09
C LYS A 164 15.28 12.72 22.93
N THR A 165 15.97 12.34 21.86
CA THR A 165 16.12 13.15 20.65
C THR A 165 15.84 12.24 19.47
N LEU A 166 14.75 12.51 18.76
CA LEU A 166 14.24 11.64 17.70
C LEU A 166 15.32 11.24 16.69
N ALA A 167 16.17 12.19 16.29
CA ALA A 167 17.32 11.93 15.44
C ALA A 167 18.50 12.86 15.76
N THR A 168 19.69 12.28 15.90
CA THR A 168 20.97 12.99 16.00
C THR A 168 21.84 12.57 14.80
N GLY A 169 22.32 13.55 14.04
CA GLY A 169 23.21 13.36 12.89
C GLY A 169 24.62 13.86 13.19
N VAL A 170 25.65 13.14 12.71
CA VAL A 170 27.06 13.56 12.77
C VAL A 170 27.68 13.46 11.38
N THR A 171 28.30 14.53 10.88
CA THR A 171 29.07 14.51 9.62
C THR A 171 30.49 14.01 9.84
N GLU A 172 31.20 13.72 8.74
CA GLU A 172 32.64 13.42 8.77
C GLU A 172 33.48 14.56 9.39
N GLU A 173 33.06 15.82 9.26
CA GLU A 173 33.74 16.96 9.92
C GLU A 173 33.34 17.15 11.40
N GLY A 174 32.60 16.20 11.99
CA GLY A 174 32.19 16.26 13.39
C GLY A 174 31.07 17.26 13.69
N ARG A 175 30.36 17.76 12.67
CA ARG A 175 29.21 18.67 12.90
C ARG A 175 27.99 17.88 13.34
N PHE A 176 27.37 18.35 14.43
CA PHE A 176 26.17 17.75 14.99
C PHE A 176 24.89 18.41 14.47
N TYR A 177 23.96 17.59 14.01
CA TYR A 177 22.59 17.98 13.69
C TYR A 177 21.65 17.30 14.69
N ARG A 178 20.70 18.05 15.26
CA ARG A 178 19.64 17.48 16.10
C ARG A 178 18.29 17.85 15.54
N SER A 179 17.39 16.89 15.45
CA SER A 179 15.99 17.19 15.18
C SER A 179 15.44 18.08 16.30
N LYS A 180 14.89 19.25 15.97
CA LYS A 180 14.25 20.15 16.96
C LYS A 180 12.91 19.63 17.50
N ALA A 181 12.43 18.48 17.00
CA ALA A 181 11.17 17.90 17.46
C ALA A 181 11.33 17.41 18.90
N ARG A 182 10.65 18.08 19.84
CA ARG A 182 10.40 17.51 21.17
C ARG A 182 9.52 16.28 20.98
N VAL A 183 9.99 15.11 21.39
CA VAL A 183 9.13 13.95 21.59
C VAL A 183 8.25 14.30 22.80
N GLY A 184 7.15 15.00 22.55
CA GLY A 184 6.15 15.28 23.57
C GLY A 184 5.52 13.97 24.01
N THR A 185 5.50 13.74 25.31
CA THR A 185 4.78 12.66 25.96
C THR A 185 3.31 12.69 25.55
N THR A 186 2.92 11.84 24.60
CA THR A 186 1.54 11.40 24.41
C THR A 186 1.59 9.93 23.99
N ASP A 187 1.47 9.08 24.99
CA ASP A 187 1.02 7.70 24.84
C ASP A 187 -0.32 7.68 24.08
N SER A 188 -0.34 7.06 22.90
CA SER A 188 -1.48 6.37 22.26
C SER A 188 -1.36 6.25 20.73
N LEU A 189 -0.46 6.96 20.06
CA LEU A 189 -0.37 6.95 18.58
C LEU A 189 0.77 6.12 17.99
N THR A 190 1.69 5.59 18.81
CA THR A 190 2.92 4.94 18.34
C THR A 190 2.70 3.55 17.72
N ASN A 191 1.48 2.98 17.79
CA ASN A 191 1.17 1.67 17.21
C ASN A 191 0.57 1.69 15.80
N CYS A 192 0.12 2.84 15.27
CA CYS A 192 -0.48 2.89 13.93
C CYS A 192 0.52 3.14 12.79
N ALA A 193 1.73 3.63 13.08
CA ALA A 193 2.67 4.12 12.05
C ALA A 193 3.73 3.11 11.58
N ARG A 194 3.68 1.83 12.01
CA ARG A 194 4.69 0.84 11.59
C ARG A 194 4.53 0.33 10.14
N ASN A 195 3.45 0.67 9.43
CA ASN A 195 3.18 0.21 8.07
C ASN A 195 2.93 1.34 7.04
N ALA A 196 3.75 2.39 7.05
CA ALA A 196 3.65 3.45 6.04
C ALA A 196 5.02 3.95 5.56
N VAL A 197 5.75 3.12 4.81
CA VAL A 197 6.81 3.62 3.91
C VAL A 197 6.21 3.78 2.51
N SER A 198 5.49 4.89 2.34
CA SER A 198 5.07 5.49 1.08
C SER A 198 4.45 6.83 1.45
N ALA A 199 4.84 7.92 0.79
CA ALA A 199 4.25 9.24 1.02
C ALA A 199 2.76 9.20 0.65
N ARG A 200 1.90 8.93 1.63
CA ARG A 200 0.45 8.91 1.48
C ARG A 200 -0.10 10.18 2.11
N ARG A 201 -0.74 11.03 1.30
CA ARG A 201 -1.66 12.05 1.81
C ARG A 201 -3.04 11.41 1.92
N SER A 202 -3.55 11.34 3.14
CA SER A 202 -4.90 10.84 3.46
C SER A 202 -5.86 12.01 3.52
N HIS A 203 -6.96 11.94 2.76
CA HIS A 203 -8.08 12.87 2.85
C HIS A 203 -9.28 12.13 3.42
N ALA A 204 -10.03 12.78 4.31
CA ALA A 204 -11.27 12.25 4.86
C ALA A 204 -12.40 12.31 3.82
N GLY A 205 -13.39 11.43 3.90
CA GLY A 205 -14.55 11.47 3.03
C GLY A 205 -15.75 10.78 3.65
N THR A 206 -16.94 11.25 3.30
CA THR A 206 -18.22 10.65 3.72
C THR A 206 -18.80 9.88 2.54
N PHE A 207 -19.24 8.64 2.79
CA PHE A 207 -19.77 7.74 1.76
C PHE A 207 -21.30 7.71 1.90
N ILE A 208 -22.01 7.88 0.79
CA ILE A 208 -23.48 7.77 0.70
C ILE A 208 -23.81 6.73 -0.37
#